data_AF-A0A968F7D0-F1
#
_entry.id   AF-A0A968F7D0-F1
#
_cell.length_a   1.000
_cell.length_b   1.000
_cell.length_c   1.000
_cell.angle_alpha   90.00
_cell.angle_beta   90.00
_cell.angle_gamma   90.00
#
_symmetry.space_group_name_H-M   'P 1'
#
loop_
_entity.id
_entity.type
_entity.pdbx_description
1 polymer ?
#
loop_
_entity_poly.entity_id
_entity_poly.type
_entity_poly.pdbx_seq_one_letter_code
_entity_poly.pdbx_strand_id
1 'polypeptide(L)'
;PESGDLIKGQTGFSQYQSGIGWQGNLQALEVEESYRLYLSNNQTLRFTGLPVDIFNTPMPIDAGWNWIGYLPQQILDINDALASYPASVGDRIKSQTEFAEFLSTTGSWEGSLKKMIPGQGYLLKSHSGGGVNYPSFGKSGGAEDLQLLSFPDNPNWVVNVAAYEYNMSITALFEFDEKAMTDTTLIIGAFVNDTCRGLSKLKFLPELEKHLSFLLVYSSQVQGDSVYFRIYEPEGDKTRDVEETLLFQSDEIIGGLETPFVFTALGIGDELVPYDFYLRQNYPNPFNPITTMEYGLPRDERVELIIYSILGQKVRTLVN
;
A
#
# COMPACT_ATOMS: atom_id res chain seq x y z
N PRO A 1 -25.52 0.64 10.46
CA PRO A 1 -25.60 0.63 8.99
C PRO A 1 -26.57 1.73 8.55
N GLU A 2 -26.26 2.37 7.44
CA GLU A 2 -26.97 3.50 6.85
C GLU A 2 -27.28 3.21 5.38
N SER A 3 -28.31 3.87 4.86
CA SER A 3 -28.72 3.69 3.47
C SER A 3 -27.56 4.04 2.54
N GLY A 4 -27.15 3.09 1.70
CA GLY A 4 -26.02 3.26 0.79
C GLY A 4 -24.78 2.45 1.18
N ASP A 5 -24.70 1.93 2.40
CA ASP A 5 -23.66 0.96 2.76
C ASP A 5 -23.75 -0.29 1.88
N LEU A 6 -22.62 -0.84 1.50
CA LEU A 6 -22.54 -2.04 0.67
C LEU A 6 -21.49 -3.01 1.24
N ILE A 7 -21.88 -4.26 1.38
CA ILE A 7 -20.98 -5.37 1.72
C ILE A 7 -20.87 -6.31 0.53
N LYS A 8 -19.64 -6.68 0.17
CA LYS A 8 -19.34 -7.56 -0.96
C LYS A 8 -18.46 -8.71 -0.47
N GLY A 9 -18.92 -9.93 -0.73
CA GLY A 9 -18.13 -11.15 -0.64
C GLY A 9 -17.62 -11.57 -2.00
N GLN A 10 -17.08 -12.79 -2.10
CA GLN A 10 -16.50 -13.28 -3.35
C GLN A 10 -17.57 -13.55 -4.42
N THR A 11 -18.73 -14.09 -4.02
CA THR A 11 -19.79 -14.55 -4.93
C THR A 11 -21.06 -13.70 -4.89
N GLY A 12 -21.13 -12.73 -3.98
CA GLY A 12 -22.32 -11.92 -3.78
C GLY A 12 -22.06 -10.60 -3.09
N PHE A 13 -23.09 -9.78 -3.05
CA PHE A 13 -23.10 -8.52 -2.33
C PHE A 13 -24.47 -8.25 -1.74
N SER A 14 -24.51 -7.34 -0.78
CA SER A 14 -25.74 -6.78 -0.21
C SER A 14 -25.57 -5.29 0.04
N GLN A 15 -26.62 -4.52 -0.22
CA GLN A 15 -26.69 -3.10 0.05
C GLN A 15 -27.70 -2.84 1.16
N TYR A 16 -27.36 -1.97 2.12
CA TYR A 16 -28.27 -1.61 3.19
C TYR A 16 -29.21 -0.49 2.75
N GLN A 17 -30.49 -0.66 3.05
CA GLN A 17 -31.51 0.37 2.90
C GLN A 17 -32.29 0.53 4.21
N SER A 18 -32.36 1.76 4.72
CA SER A 18 -33.10 2.07 5.95
C SER A 18 -34.57 1.66 5.84
N GLY A 19 -35.09 1.01 6.87
CA GLY A 19 -36.46 0.47 6.93
C GLY A 19 -36.65 -0.89 6.23
N ILE A 20 -35.67 -1.36 5.45
CA ILE A 20 -35.73 -2.66 4.76
C ILE A 20 -34.64 -3.61 5.28
N GLY A 21 -33.44 -3.10 5.57
CA GLY A 21 -32.28 -3.88 5.96
C GLY A 21 -31.34 -4.14 4.78
N TRP A 22 -30.50 -5.18 4.90
CA TRP A 22 -29.60 -5.62 3.83
C TRP A 22 -30.38 -6.31 2.70
N GLN A 23 -30.13 -5.91 1.45
CA GLN A 23 -30.76 -6.43 0.25
C GLN A 23 -29.70 -6.84 -0.77
N GLY A 24 -29.77 -8.07 -1.28
CA GLY A 24 -28.80 -8.60 -2.23
C GLY A 24 -28.76 -10.12 -2.22
N ASN A 25 -27.74 -10.71 -2.84
CA ASN A 25 -27.54 -12.17 -2.85
C ASN A 25 -26.57 -12.65 -1.77
N LEU A 26 -25.88 -11.74 -1.06
CA LEU A 26 -25.10 -12.08 0.14
C LEU A 26 -26.00 -12.05 1.38
N GLN A 27 -26.48 -13.21 1.79
CA GLN A 27 -27.47 -13.35 2.88
C GLN A 27 -26.86 -13.81 4.22
N ALA A 28 -25.61 -14.28 4.21
CA ALA A 28 -24.88 -14.72 5.40
C ALA A 28 -23.41 -14.27 5.29
N LEU A 29 -22.74 -14.13 6.43
CA LEU A 29 -21.30 -13.91 6.51
C LEU A 29 -20.67 -15.17 7.10
N GLU A 30 -19.79 -15.78 6.34
CA GLU A 30 -19.04 -16.96 6.69
C GLU A 30 -17.68 -16.57 7.27
N VAL A 31 -17.26 -17.30 8.30
CA VAL A 31 -16.03 -16.99 9.05
C VAL A 31 -14.77 -17.33 8.27
N GLU A 32 -14.88 -18.21 7.28
CA GLU A 32 -13.79 -18.62 6.40
C GLU A 32 -13.55 -17.63 5.25
N GLU A 33 -14.47 -16.70 5.02
CA GLU A 33 -14.37 -15.69 3.97
C GLU A 33 -13.94 -14.34 4.53
N SER A 34 -13.48 -13.46 3.64
CA SER A 34 -13.38 -12.03 3.95
C SER A 34 -14.29 -11.20 3.05
N TYR A 35 -14.68 -10.04 3.57
CA TYR A 35 -15.68 -9.17 2.97
C TYR A 35 -15.13 -7.76 2.81
N ARG A 36 -15.50 -7.12 1.70
CA ARG A 36 -15.24 -5.70 1.48
C ARG A 36 -16.48 -4.90 1.88
N LEU A 37 -16.28 -3.89 2.71
CA LEU A 37 -17.33 -2.97 3.15
C LEU A 37 -17.09 -1.59 2.56
N TYR A 38 -18.12 -1.04 1.91
CA TYR A 38 -18.24 0.36 1.56
C TYR A 38 -19.21 1.00 2.54
N LEU A 39 -18.78 2.07 3.20
CA LEU A 39 -19.59 2.83 4.14
C LEU A 39 -19.94 4.18 3.53
N SER A 40 -21.23 4.51 3.46
CA SER A 40 -21.67 5.82 2.96
C SER A 40 -21.29 6.96 3.92
N ASN A 41 -21.18 6.65 5.21
CA ASN A 41 -20.66 7.53 6.27
C ASN A 41 -19.82 6.71 7.26
N ASN A 42 -18.84 7.35 7.90
CA ASN A 42 -18.00 6.70 8.89
C ASN A 42 -18.84 6.17 10.07
N GLN A 43 -18.72 4.88 10.37
CA GLN A 43 -19.47 4.22 11.43
C GLN A 43 -18.80 2.91 11.85
N THR A 44 -19.16 2.41 13.03
CA THR A 44 -18.75 1.08 13.49
C THR A 44 -19.82 0.04 13.15
N LEU A 45 -19.46 -0.94 12.32
CA LEU A 45 -20.29 -2.13 12.12
C LEU A 45 -20.11 -3.08 13.32
N ARG A 46 -21.21 -3.48 13.94
CA ARG A 46 -21.23 -4.51 15.00
C ARG A 46 -21.98 -5.72 14.48
N PHE A 47 -21.37 -6.89 14.59
CA PHE A 47 -21.99 -8.17 14.28
C PHE A 47 -21.83 -9.13 15.46
N THR A 48 -22.73 -10.10 15.53
CA THR A 48 -22.71 -11.19 16.51
C THR A 48 -22.83 -12.50 15.76
N GLY A 49 -22.07 -13.51 16.15
CA GLY A 49 -22.12 -14.84 15.57
C GLY A 49 -21.91 -15.91 16.62
N LEU A 50 -21.99 -17.16 16.19
CA LEU A 50 -21.59 -18.29 17.03
C LEU A 50 -20.06 -18.33 17.15
N PRO A 51 -19.51 -18.74 18.30
CA PRO A 51 -18.08 -19.01 18.42
C PRO A 51 -17.64 -20.05 17.39
N VAL A 52 -16.54 -19.78 16.69
CA VAL A 52 -15.93 -20.72 15.74
C VAL A 52 -15.05 -21.70 16.51
N ASP A 53 -15.17 -22.99 16.20
CA ASP A 53 -14.20 -23.99 16.64
C ASP A 53 -12.97 -23.93 15.74
N ILE A 54 -12.03 -23.07 16.11
CA ILE A 54 -10.78 -22.83 15.37
C ILE A 54 -9.96 -24.09 15.10
N PHE A 55 -10.07 -25.15 15.92
CA PHE A 55 -9.28 -26.37 15.73
C PHE A 55 -9.84 -27.27 14.63
N ASN A 56 -11.16 -27.23 14.45
CA ASN A 56 -11.88 -28.10 13.52
C ASN A 56 -12.37 -27.34 12.28
N THR A 57 -11.89 -26.11 12.08
CA THR A 57 -12.23 -25.24 10.95
C THR A 57 -10.95 -24.92 10.16
N PRO A 58 -10.38 -25.90 9.43
CA PRO A 58 -9.24 -25.63 8.55
C PRO A 58 -9.65 -24.67 7.45
N MET A 59 -8.86 -23.62 7.24
CA MET A 59 -9.09 -22.66 6.16
C MET A 59 -8.45 -23.19 4.87
N PRO A 60 -9.25 -23.56 3.85
CA PRO A 60 -8.70 -24.03 2.58
C PRO A 60 -8.02 -22.87 1.83
N ILE A 61 -6.85 -23.13 1.27
CA ILE A 61 -6.09 -22.18 0.46
C ILE A 61 -5.89 -22.78 -0.93
N ASP A 62 -6.40 -22.13 -1.96
CA ASP A 62 -6.14 -22.50 -3.35
C ASP A 62 -4.84 -21.85 -3.86
N ALA A 63 -4.25 -22.41 -4.91
CA ALA A 63 -3.18 -21.71 -5.61
C ALA A 63 -3.72 -20.42 -6.26
N GLY A 64 -2.99 -19.32 -6.12
CA GLY A 64 -3.44 -17.99 -6.53
C GLY A 64 -3.90 -17.12 -5.36
N TRP A 65 -4.84 -16.21 -5.61
CA TRP A 65 -5.29 -15.23 -4.63
C TRP A 65 -6.46 -15.73 -3.79
N ASN A 66 -6.31 -15.69 -2.47
CA ASN A 66 -7.28 -16.13 -1.48
C ASN A 66 -7.65 -14.99 -0.55
N TRP A 67 -8.96 -14.76 -0.40
CA TRP A 67 -9.54 -13.80 0.53
C TRP A 67 -9.78 -14.50 1.87
N ILE A 68 -8.83 -14.40 2.79
CA ILE A 68 -8.85 -15.16 4.04
C ILE A 68 -9.29 -14.29 5.24
N GLY A 69 -10.17 -14.83 6.07
CA GLY A 69 -10.51 -14.26 7.37
C GLY A 69 -9.47 -14.64 8.44
N TYR A 70 -9.43 -13.89 9.54
CA TYR A 70 -8.63 -14.27 10.71
C TYR A 70 -9.54 -14.70 11.86
N LEU A 71 -9.60 -16.03 12.08
CA LEU A 71 -10.51 -16.67 13.03
C LEU A 71 -10.18 -16.42 14.52
N PRO A 72 -8.90 -16.39 14.94
CA PRO A 72 -8.57 -16.17 16.35
C PRO A 72 -9.11 -14.83 16.87
N GLN A 73 -9.51 -14.82 18.15
CA GLN A 73 -10.03 -13.63 18.85
C GLN A 73 -8.93 -12.82 19.56
N GLN A 74 -7.67 -13.15 19.31
CA GLN A 74 -6.50 -12.48 19.86
C GLN A 74 -5.54 -12.12 18.74
N ILE A 75 -4.69 -11.13 18.97
CA ILE A 75 -3.66 -10.76 18.01
C ILE A 75 -2.53 -11.79 18.06
N LEU A 76 -2.06 -12.24 16.91
CA LEU A 76 -0.92 -13.17 16.80
C LEU A 76 0.17 -12.56 15.93
N ASP A 77 1.42 -12.96 16.18
CA ASP A 77 2.47 -12.79 15.18
C ASP A 77 2.08 -13.58 13.93
N ILE A 78 2.37 -13.03 12.75
CA ILE A 78 2.02 -13.67 11.49
C ILE A 78 2.66 -15.06 11.33
N ASN A 79 3.87 -15.26 11.87
CA ASN A 79 4.56 -16.54 11.83
C ASN A 79 3.89 -17.58 12.72
N ASP A 80 3.36 -17.16 13.87
CA ASP A 80 2.59 -18.05 14.73
C ASP A 80 1.23 -18.36 14.11
N ALA A 81 0.55 -17.34 13.57
CA ALA A 81 -0.78 -17.47 12.98
C ALA A 81 -0.78 -18.42 11.76
N LEU A 82 0.24 -18.33 10.92
CA LEU A 82 0.37 -19.13 9.69
C LEU A 82 1.33 -20.32 9.83
N ALA A 83 1.71 -20.71 11.05
CA ALA A 83 2.70 -21.77 11.29
C ALA A 83 2.34 -23.12 10.65
N SER A 84 1.06 -23.42 10.52
CA SER A 84 0.56 -24.67 9.91
C SER A 84 0.42 -24.61 8.39
N TYR A 85 0.48 -23.41 7.80
CA TYR A 85 0.39 -23.20 6.37
C TYR A 85 1.68 -23.70 5.70
N PRO A 86 1.61 -24.55 4.67
CA PRO A 86 2.78 -25.00 3.92
C PRO A 86 3.28 -23.90 2.97
N ALA A 87 3.74 -22.79 3.52
CA ALA A 87 4.21 -21.64 2.76
C ALA A 87 5.43 -21.97 1.89
N SER A 88 5.53 -21.31 0.74
CA SER A 88 6.64 -21.50 -0.19
C SER A 88 7.10 -20.19 -0.81
N VAL A 89 8.27 -20.21 -1.46
CA VAL A 89 8.82 -19.02 -2.13
C VAL A 89 7.83 -18.49 -3.16
N GLY A 90 7.55 -17.18 -3.09
CA GLY A 90 6.56 -16.51 -3.93
C GLY A 90 5.19 -16.33 -3.26
N ASP A 91 4.99 -16.91 -2.07
CA ASP A 91 3.82 -16.63 -1.25
C ASP A 91 3.89 -15.22 -0.65
N ARG A 92 2.75 -14.53 -0.65
CA ARG A 92 2.62 -13.16 -0.14
C ARG A 92 1.27 -12.98 0.54
N ILE A 93 1.24 -12.30 1.67
CA ILE A 93 0.01 -11.94 2.38
C ILE A 93 -0.04 -10.44 2.61
N LYS A 94 -1.19 -9.81 2.35
CA LYS A 94 -1.41 -8.37 2.59
C LYS A 94 -2.65 -8.09 3.42
N SER A 95 -2.54 -7.12 4.32
CA SER A 95 -3.67 -6.40 4.93
C SER A 95 -4.05 -5.21 4.05
N GLN A 96 -4.84 -4.27 4.58
CA GLN A 96 -5.11 -3.00 3.88
C GLN A 96 -3.92 -2.03 3.89
N THR A 97 -2.99 -2.17 4.83
CA THR A 97 -1.89 -1.21 5.06
C THR A 97 -0.50 -1.81 5.03
N GLU A 98 -0.40 -3.13 5.16
CA GLU A 98 0.85 -3.85 5.34
C GLU A 98 0.87 -5.12 4.51
N PHE A 99 2.05 -5.67 4.25
CA PHE A 99 2.17 -6.99 3.66
C PHE A 99 3.44 -7.71 4.13
N ALA A 100 3.49 -9.02 3.89
CA ALA A 100 4.64 -9.87 4.12
C ALA A 100 4.81 -10.89 2.98
N GLU A 101 6.04 -11.33 2.81
CA GLU A 101 6.47 -12.36 1.85
C GLU A 101 7.11 -13.51 2.61
N PHE A 102 6.97 -14.74 2.11
CA PHE A 102 7.60 -15.90 2.72
C PHE A 102 9.08 -16.01 2.33
N LEU A 103 9.95 -16.07 3.34
CA LEU A 103 11.38 -16.30 3.21
C LEU A 103 11.71 -17.76 3.51
N SER A 104 12.09 -18.52 2.49
CA SER A 104 12.35 -19.96 2.65
C SER A 104 13.60 -20.29 3.44
N THR A 105 14.59 -19.39 3.50
CA THR A 105 15.85 -19.63 4.22
C THR A 105 15.64 -19.76 5.74
N THR A 106 14.67 -19.01 6.27
CA THR A 106 14.27 -19.06 7.68
C THR A 106 12.94 -19.78 7.92
N GLY A 107 12.15 -19.98 6.87
CA GLY A 107 10.78 -20.48 7.01
C GLY A 107 9.85 -19.47 7.69
N SER A 108 10.09 -18.17 7.49
CA SER A 108 9.33 -17.09 8.14
C SER A 108 8.72 -16.11 7.14
N TRP A 109 7.65 -15.44 7.56
CA TRP A 109 7.03 -14.31 6.90
C TRP A 109 7.73 -13.00 7.26
N GLU A 110 8.32 -12.35 6.26
CA GLU A 110 9.06 -11.10 6.38
C GLU A 110 8.37 -9.96 5.65
N GLY A 111 8.26 -8.80 6.31
CA GLY A 111 7.46 -7.70 5.81
C GLY A 111 7.15 -6.60 6.82
N SER A 112 6.33 -5.65 6.37
CA SER A 112 5.66 -4.68 7.25
C SER A 112 4.59 -5.37 8.10
N LEU A 113 3.85 -6.32 7.52
CA LEU A 113 2.81 -7.06 8.24
C LEU A 113 3.46 -8.05 9.21
N LYS A 114 3.36 -7.77 10.51
CA LYS A 114 3.89 -8.65 11.57
C LYS A 114 2.82 -9.28 12.44
N LYS A 115 1.59 -8.78 12.39
CA LYS A 115 0.52 -9.28 13.25
C LYS A 115 -0.76 -9.53 12.46
N MET A 116 -1.46 -10.60 12.80
CA MET A 116 -2.83 -10.84 12.35
C MET A 116 -3.82 -10.45 13.45
N ILE A 117 -4.85 -9.69 13.10
CA ILE A 117 -5.71 -8.96 14.04
C ILE A 117 -7.17 -9.44 13.89
N PRO A 118 -7.87 -9.75 15.00
CA PRO A 118 -9.28 -10.13 14.98
C PRO A 118 -10.15 -9.11 14.24
N GLY A 119 -11.03 -9.61 13.36
CA GLY A 119 -11.94 -8.77 12.58
C GLY A 119 -11.36 -8.18 11.30
N GLN A 120 -10.09 -8.46 10.97
CA GLN A 120 -9.51 -8.12 9.67
C GLN A 120 -9.52 -9.31 8.70
N GLY A 121 -9.62 -8.96 7.41
CA GLY A 121 -9.38 -9.88 6.30
C GLY A 121 -8.02 -9.63 5.67
N TYR A 122 -7.45 -10.67 5.08
CA TYR A 122 -6.16 -10.63 4.42
C TYR A 122 -6.27 -11.21 3.01
N LEU A 123 -5.45 -10.72 2.09
CA LEU A 123 -5.32 -11.31 0.77
C LEU A 123 -4.01 -12.10 0.71
N LEU A 124 -4.12 -13.43 0.64
CA LEU A 124 -2.99 -14.35 0.53
C LEU A 124 -2.84 -14.82 -0.92
N LYS A 125 -1.70 -14.51 -1.54
CA LYS A 125 -1.22 -15.17 -2.75
C LYS A 125 -0.47 -16.42 -2.35
N SER A 126 -1.01 -17.58 -2.74
CA SER A 126 -0.38 -18.88 -2.54
C SER A 126 0.18 -19.40 -3.86
N HIS A 127 1.39 -19.92 -3.85
CA HIS A 127 2.02 -20.57 -4.98
C HIS A 127 1.48 -21.99 -5.19
N SER A 128 1.31 -22.76 -4.12
CA SER A 128 0.96 -24.19 -4.17
C SER A 128 -0.43 -24.55 -3.62
N GLY A 129 -1.13 -23.62 -2.97
CA GLY A 129 -2.32 -23.92 -2.17
C GLY A 129 -2.01 -24.72 -0.89
N GLY A 130 -3.04 -25.27 -0.26
CA GLY A 130 -2.97 -26.06 0.96
C GLY A 130 -4.11 -25.73 1.93
N GLY A 131 -3.76 -25.59 3.21
CA GLY A 131 -4.71 -25.16 4.23
C GLY A 131 -4.01 -24.57 5.44
N VAL A 132 -4.75 -23.75 6.19
CA VAL A 132 -4.34 -23.13 7.45
C VAL A 132 -5.17 -23.68 8.59
N ASN A 133 -4.50 -24.13 9.64
CA ASN A 133 -5.10 -24.32 10.96
C ASN A 133 -4.56 -23.22 11.88
N TYR A 134 -5.41 -22.25 12.23
CA TYR A 134 -5.01 -21.18 13.14
C TYR A 134 -4.81 -21.71 14.57
N PRO A 135 -3.80 -21.22 15.31
CA PRO A 135 -3.59 -21.62 16.69
C PRO A 135 -4.57 -20.91 17.64
N SER A 136 -4.81 -21.51 18.82
CA SER A 136 -5.73 -21.01 19.83
C SER A 136 -5.11 -20.09 20.89
N PHE A 137 -3.80 -19.88 20.89
CA PHE A 137 -3.09 -19.14 21.96
C PHE A 137 -2.26 -17.99 21.41
N GLY A 138 -2.32 -16.83 22.07
CA GLY A 138 -1.73 -15.58 21.61
C GLY A 138 -1.80 -14.48 22.66
N LYS A 139 -1.03 -13.41 22.47
CA LYS A 139 -1.05 -12.25 23.36
C LYS A 139 -2.15 -11.30 22.90
N SER A 140 -3.06 -10.92 23.78
CA SER A 140 -4.01 -9.83 23.51
C SER A 140 -3.24 -8.53 23.24
N GLY A 141 -3.23 -8.07 21.99
CA GLY A 141 -2.84 -6.71 21.63
C GLY A 141 -4.07 -5.81 21.48
N GLY A 142 -3.89 -4.51 21.66
CA GLY A 142 -4.95 -3.52 21.51
C GLY A 142 -5.38 -3.34 20.05
N ALA A 143 -6.56 -2.76 19.85
CA ALA A 143 -7.01 -2.33 18.53
C ALA A 143 -6.17 -1.14 18.06
N GLU A 144 -5.66 -1.19 16.83
CA GLU A 144 -4.98 -0.08 16.16
C GLU A 144 -5.91 0.52 15.09
N ASP A 145 -5.90 1.84 14.94
CA ASP A 145 -6.59 2.52 13.85
C ASP A 145 -5.73 2.39 12.58
N LEU A 146 -6.13 1.47 11.69
CA LEU A 146 -5.37 1.12 10.50
C LEU A 146 -5.87 1.83 9.25
N GLN A 147 -6.81 2.77 9.36
CA GLN A 147 -7.37 3.46 8.18
C GLN A 147 -6.57 4.70 7.77
N LEU A 148 -5.74 5.23 8.67
CA LEU A 148 -4.89 6.40 8.42
C LEU A 148 -3.42 6.01 8.61
N LEU A 149 -2.68 5.90 7.51
CA LEU A 149 -1.26 5.58 7.56
C LEU A 149 -0.44 6.88 7.67
N SER A 150 0.28 7.04 8.78
CA SER A 150 1.20 8.14 9.03
C SER A 150 2.29 7.72 10.02
N PHE A 151 3.46 8.35 9.95
CA PHE A 151 4.52 8.21 10.95
C PHE A 151 4.68 9.51 11.74
N PRO A 152 5.10 9.47 13.01
CA PRO A 152 5.51 10.68 13.73
C PRO A 152 6.59 11.45 12.96
N ASP A 153 6.58 12.78 13.11
CA ASP A 153 7.62 13.70 12.64
C ASP A 153 7.85 13.73 11.11
N ASN A 154 6.85 13.34 10.32
CA ASN A 154 6.89 13.40 8.86
C ASN A 154 6.35 14.76 8.35
N PRO A 155 6.62 15.18 7.09
CA PRO A 155 6.25 16.49 6.53
C PRO A 155 4.76 16.58 6.13
N ASN A 156 3.86 16.07 6.98
CA ASN A 156 2.41 15.94 6.76
C ASN A 156 2.00 15.01 5.60
N TRP A 157 2.86 14.06 5.25
CA TRP A 157 2.52 12.91 4.43
C TRP A 157 1.58 11.97 5.21
N VAL A 158 0.35 11.91 4.72
CA VAL A 158 -0.71 11.10 5.30
C VAL A 158 -1.42 10.37 4.17
N VAL A 159 -1.67 9.07 4.37
CA VAL A 159 -2.43 8.26 3.42
C VAL A 159 -3.73 7.80 4.06
N ASN A 160 -4.86 8.30 3.56
CA ASN A 160 -6.17 7.74 3.85
C ASN A 160 -6.42 6.56 2.92
N VAL A 161 -6.18 5.34 3.40
CA VAL A 161 -6.24 4.13 2.55
C VAL A 161 -7.66 3.82 2.10
N ALA A 162 -8.68 4.21 2.89
CA ALA A 162 -10.09 4.02 2.56
C ALA A 162 -10.56 4.89 1.38
N ALA A 163 -9.79 5.90 0.96
CA ALA A 163 -10.11 6.74 -0.19
C ALA A 163 -9.82 6.06 -1.55
N TYR A 164 -9.18 4.89 -1.54
CA TYR A 164 -8.69 4.22 -2.75
C TYR A 164 -9.22 2.79 -2.86
N GLU A 165 -9.42 2.34 -4.09
CA GLU A 165 -9.98 1.02 -4.35
C GLU A 165 -8.90 -0.04 -4.56
N TYR A 166 -7.79 0.34 -5.18
CA TYR A 166 -6.75 -0.55 -5.66
C TYR A 166 -5.42 -0.25 -4.97
N ASN A 167 -4.57 -1.26 -4.89
CA ASN A 167 -3.18 -1.07 -4.48
C ASN A 167 -2.23 -1.94 -5.29
N MET A 168 -0.99 -1.48 -5.39
CA MET A 168 0.16 -2.29 -5.78
C MET A 168 1.13 -2.39 -4.61
N SER A 169 2.03 -3.35 -4.68
CA SER A 169 2.96 -3.63 -3.59
C SER A 169 4.39 -3.68 -4.08
N ILE A 170 5.28 -3.03 -3.35
CA ILE A 170 6.67 -2.83 -3.73
C ILE A 170 7.57 -3.26 -2.57
N THR A 171 8.48 -4.19 -2.85
CA THR A 171 9.57 -4.57 -1.95
C THR A 171 10.87 -4.02 -2.51
N ALA A 172 11.40 -3.01 -1.83
CA ALA A 172 12.39 -2.12 -2.40
C ALA A 172 13.65 -1.99 -1.54
N LEU A 173 14.77 -1.75 -2.21
CA LEU A 173 16.02 -1.30 -1.62
C LEU A 173 16.28 0.11 -2.15
N PHE A 174 16.63 1.03 -1.26
CA PHE A 174 16.97 2.40 -1.62
C PHE A 174 18.48 2.60 -1.55
N GLU A 175 19.06 3.23 -2.57
CA GLU A 175 20.49 3.53 -2.66
C GLU A 175 20.72 5.02 -2.83
N PHE A 176 21.85 5.51 -2.32
CA PHE A 176 22.37 6.84 -2.59
C PHE A 176 23.85 6.71 -2.89
N ASP A 177 24.32 7.29 -4.01
CA ASP A 177 25.73 7.19 -4.43
C ASP A 177 26.22 5.73 -4.47
N GLU A 178 25.42 4.87 -5.12
CA GLU A 178 25.64 3.42 -5.27
C GLU A 178 25.75 2.64 -3.94
N LYS A 179 25.28 3.23 -2.83
CA LYS A 179 25.29 2.60 -1.51
C LYS A 179 23.88 2.45 -0.96
N ALA A 180 23.58 1.23 -0.50
CA ALA A 180 22.34 0.96 0.20
C ALA A 180 22.16 1.88 1.40
N MET A 181 21.00 2.54 1.47
CA MET A 181 20.59 3.32 2.62
C MET A 181 20.23 2.38 3.77
N THR A 182 20.73 2.67 4.97
CA THR A 182 20.56 1.81 6.16
C THR A 182 19.82 2.49 7.30
N ASP A 183 19.50 3.78 7.17
CA ASP A 183 18.83 4.52 8.22
C ASP A 183 17.33 4.16 8.27
N THR A 184 16.93 3.49 9.36
CA THR A 184 15.54 3.05 9.56
C THR A 184 14.60 4.18 10.00
N THR A 185 15.12 5.38 10.27
CA THR A 185 14.31 6.56 10.57
C THR A 185 13.70 7.19 9.32
N LEU A 186 14.31 6.94 8.15
CA LEU A 186 13.87 7.46 6.85
C LEU A 186 12.42 7.09 6.55
N ILE A 187 11.68 8.06 6.04
CA ILE A 187 10.29 7.89 5.62
C ILE A 187 10.25 7.93 4.11
N ILE A 188 9.67 6.91 3.51
CA ILE A 188 9.52 6.78 2.06
C ILE A 188 8.06 7.08 1.72
N GLY A 189 7.84 8.04 0.84
CA GLY A 189 6.53 8.39 0.31
C GLY A 189 6.44 8.03 -1.18
N ALA A 190 5.32 7.44 -1.59
CA ALA A 190 4.91 7.34 -2.99
C ALA A 190 3.84 8.37 -3.27
N PHE A 191 3.89 9.01 -4.43
CA PHE A 191 3.03 10.12 -4.77
C PHE A 191 2.44 9.96 -6.16
N VAL A 192 1.18 10.35 -6.28
CA VAL A 192 0.53 10.62 -7.57
C VAL A 192 0.15 12.09 -7.57
N ASN A 193 0.68 12.84 -8.54
CA ASN A 193 0.63 14.31 -8.60
C ASN A 193 1.28 14.99 -7.40
N ASP A 194 0.55 15.35 -6.34
CA ASP A 194 1.12 15.89 -5.09
C ASP A 194 0.51 15.21 -3.85
N THR A 195 -0.31 14.16 -4.08
CA THR A 195 -0.95 13.44 -2.99
C THR A 195 -0.11 12.23 -2.62
N CYS A 196 0.21 12.10 -1.34
CA CYS A 196 0.84 10.89 -0.82
C CYS A 196 -0.14 9.71 -0.97
N ARG A 197 0.29 8.71 -1.73
CA ARG A 197 -0.44 7.50 -2.08
C ARG A 197 0.23 6.25 -1.53
N GLY A 198 1.30 6.35 -0.78
CA GLY A 198 1.95 5.23 -0.11
C GLY A 198 2.98 5.76 0.87
N LEU A 199 3.14 5.07 2.00
CA LEU A 199 4.08 5.48 3.03
C LEU A 199 4.74 4.25 3.66
N SER A 200 6.05 4.28 3.85
CA SER A 200 6.80 3.19 4.48
C SER A 200 8.08 3.70 5.15
N LYS A 201 8.77 2.80 5.86
CA LYS A 201 10.13 3.01 6.39
C LYS A 201 11.05 1.89 5.92
N LEU A 202 12.36 2.07 6.11
CA LEU A 202 13.32 0.98 5.95
C LEU A 202 13.27 0.03 7.15
N LYS A 203 13.45 -1.25 6.86
CA LYS A 203 13.50 -2.33 7.84
C LYS A 203 14.71 -3.20 7.58
N PHE A 204 15.51 -3.41 8.62
CA PHE A 204 16.62 -4.34 8.55
C PHE A 204 16.11 -5.79 8.61
N LEU A 205 16.54 -6.60 7.65
CA LEU A 205 16.36 -8.05 7.64
C LEU A 205 17.73 -8.71 7.84
N PRO A 206 18.02 -9.21 9.06
CA PRO A 206 19.32 -9.79 9.38
C PRO A 206 19.72 -10.94 8.46
N GLU A 207 18.75 -11.77 8.10
CA GLU A 207 18.94 -13.01 7.32
C GLU A 207 19.36 -12.75 5.87
N LEU A 208 19.08 -11.55 5.36
CA LEU A 208 19.47 -11.10 4.03
C LEU A 208 20.57 -10.04 4.08
N GLU A 209 20.95 -9.57 5.27
CA GLU A 209 21.84 -8.42 5.50
C GLU A 209 21.42 -7.16 4.71
N LYS A 210 20.11 -6.94 4.54
CA LYS A 210 19.54 -5.84 3.75
C LYS A 210 18.60 -4.96 4.55
N HIS A 211 18.55 -3.68 4.19
CA HIS A 211 17.49 -2.76 4.61
C HIS A 211 16.47 -2.65 3.49
N LEU A 212 15.27 -3.19 3.69
CA LEU A 212 14.21 -3.19 2.70
C LEU A 212 13.04 -2.31 3.14
N SER A 213 12.35 -1.74 2.16
CA SER A 213 11.06 -1.09 2.34
C SER A 213 9.93 -1.95 1.80
N PHE A 214 8.82 -2.00 2.53
CA PHE A 214 7.61 -2.73 2.17
C PHE A 214 6.48 -1.73 1.97
N LEU A 215 6.33 -1.27 0.73
CA LEU A 215 5.46 -0.15 0.38
C LEU A 215 4.20 -0.63 -0.33
N LEU A 216 3.04 -0.24 0.19
CA LEU A 216 1.78 -0.27 -0.56
C LEU A 216 1.55 1.11 -1.18
N VAL A 217 1.21 1.13 -2.46
CA VAL A 217 0.80 2.34 -3.18
C VAL A 217 -0.65 2.18 -3.59
N TYR A 218 -1.48 3.21 -3.39
CA TYR A 218 -2.92 3.15 -3.59
C TYR A 218 -3.40 4.02 -4.75
N SER A 219 -4.44 3.57 -5.45
CA SER A 219 -5.11 4.34 -6.50
C SER A 219 -6.61 4.03 -6.59
N SER A 220 -7.36 4.97 -7.18
CA SER A 220 -8.74 4.75 -7.64
C SER A 220 -8.80 4.30 -9.10
N GLN A 221 -7.67 4.27 -9.81
CA GLN A 221 -7.53 3.77 -11.17
C GLN A 221 -7.02 2.33 -11.13
N VAL A 222 -7.50 1.49 -12.04
CA VAL A 222 -6.99 0.12 -12.20
C VAL A 222 -5.54 0.14 -12.71
N GLN A 223 -5.18 1.13 -13.52
CA GLN A 223 -3.82 1.32 -14.03
C GLN A 223 -3.58 2.75 -14.52
N GLY A 224 -2.31 3.13 -14.68
CA GLY A 224 -1.87 4.28 -15.47
C GLY A 224 -1.50 5.54 -14.68
N ASP A 225 -1.77 5.60 -13.38
CA ASP A 225 -1.26 6.70 -12.55
C ASP A 225 0.29 6.67 -12.53
N SER A 226 0.92 7.81 -12.78
CA SER A 226 2.37 7.94 -12.65
C SER A 226 2.73 8.13 -11.17
N VAL A 227 3.50 7.20 -10.63
CA VAL A 227 3.94 7.16 -9.24
C VAL A 227 5.40 7.56 -9.15
N TYR A 228 5.68 8.63 -8.42
CA TYR A 228 7.04 9.06 -8.09
C TYR A 228 7.28 8.93 -6.59
N PHE A 229 8.55 8.90 -6.18
CA PHE A 229 8.93 8.61 -4.80
C PHE A 229 9.77 9.73 -4.20
N ARG A 230 9.61 9.92 -2.88
CA ARG A 230 10.43 10.84 -2.10
C ARG A 230 10.88 10.16 -0.82
N ILE A 231 12.06 10.52 -0.34
CA ILE A 231 12.62 10.07 0.94
C ILE A 231 12.72 11.29 1.84
N TYR A 232 12.16 11.19 3.04
CA TYR A 232 12.23 12.21 4.06
C TYR A 232 13.15 11.77 5.20
N GLU A 233 14.04 12.67 5.59
CA GLU A 233 15.01 12.57 6.68
C GLU A 233 14.52 13.40 7.89
N PRO A 234 14.00 12.77 8.96
CA PRO A 234 13.45 13.51 10.10
C PRO A 234 14.49 14.35 10.86
N GLU A 235 15.72 13.88 11.01
CA GLU A 235 16.76 14.58 11.79
C GLU A 235 17.20 15.91 11.16
N GLY A 236 17.03 16.07 9.85
CA GLY A 236 17.40 17.27 9.11
C GLY A 236 16.23 18.06 8.53
N ASP A 237 14.99 17.57 8.69
CA ASP A 237 13.80 18.07 7.99
C ASP A 237 14.05 18.23 6.47
N LYS A 238 14.61 17.19 5.85
CA LYS A 238 14.97 17.22 4.43
C LYS A 238 14.24 16.17 3.64
N THR A 239 13.95 16.50 2.38
CA THR A 239 13.32 15.58 1.43
C THR A 239 14.21 15.41 0.21
N ARG A 240 14.37 14.17 -0.26
CA ARG A 240 15.02 13.77 -1.50
C ARG A 240 13.98 13.30 -2.48
N ASP A 241 14.12 13.68 -3.74
CA ASP A 241 13.44 12.96 -4.82
C ASP A 241 14.18 11.66 -5.13
N VAL A 242 13.46 10.72 -5.70
CA VAL A 242 13.96 9.43 -6.18
C VAL A 242 13.85 9.42 -7.71
N GLU A 243 14.86 8.88 -8.39
CA GLU A 243 14.97 8.94 -9.85
C GLU A 243 13.82 8.18 -10.55
N GLU A 244 13.50 6.99 -10.05
CA GLU A 244 12.58 6.10 -10.74
C GLU A 244 11.13 6.55 -10.60
N THR A 245 10.40 6.42 -11.69
CA THR A 245 8.95 6.60 -11.76
C THR A 245 8.32 5.30 -12.22
N LEU A 246 7.22 4.90 -11.58
CA LEU A 246 6.49 3.68 -11.91
C LEU A 246 5.08 4.02 -12.39
N LEU A 247 4.53 3.20 -13.28
CA LEU A 247 3.10 3.25 -13.61
C LEU A 247 2.34 2.35 -12.65
N PHE A 248 1.30 2.89 -12.03
CA PHE A 248 0.41 2.12 -11.18
C PHE A 248 -0.31 1.04 -11.99
N GLN A 249 -0.41 -0.16 -11.42
CA GLN A 249 -1.26 -1.25 -11.90
C GLN A 249 -1.84 -1.99 -10.69
N SER A 250 -3.15 -2.24 -10.68
CA SER A 250 -3.83 -2.93 -9.59
C SER A 250 -3.22 -4.31 -9.35
N ASP A 251 -2.96 -4.59 -8.08
CA ASP A 251 -2.40 -5.85 -7.57
C ASP A 251 -1.02 -6.22 -8.12
N GLU A 252 -0.33 -5.28 -8.77
CA GLU A 252 1.04 -5.48 -9.23
C GLU A 252 1.99 -5.72 -8.04
N ILE A 253 2.94 -6.64 -8.25
CA ILE A 253 3.96 -6.98 -7.27
C ILE A 253 5.31 -6.61 -7.87
N ILE A 254 5.98 -5.63 -7.27
CA ILE A 254 7.26 -5.09 -7.74
C ILE A 254 8.35 -5.44 -6.73
N GLY A 255 9.38 -6.13 -7.20
CA GLY A 255 10.46 -6.64 -6.35
C GLY A 255 10.03 -7.77 -5.42
N GLY A 256 10.97 -8.25 -4.62
CA GLY A 256 10.77 -9.25 -3.58
C GLY A 256 11.92 -9.27 -2.58
N LEU A 257 11.83 -10.12 -1.56
CA LEU A 257 12.83 -10.19 -0.48
C LEU A 257 14.27 -10.39 -1.00
N GLU A 258 14.48 -11.39 -1.87
CA GLU A 258 15.81 -11.72 -2.38
C GLU A 258 16.23 -10.81 -3.54
N THR A 259 15.27 -10.43 -4.39
CA THR A 259 15.45 -9.55 -5.56
C THR A 259 14.60 -8.28 -5.42
N PRO A 260 14.98 -7.34 -4.53
CA PRO A 260 14.22 -6.10 -4.34
C PRO A 260 14.34 -5.21 -5.57
N PHE A 261 13.33 -4.35 -5.78
CA PHE A 261 13.45 -3.27 -6.74
C PHE A 261 14.37 -2.18 -6.18
N VAL A 262 15.37 -1.75 -6.94
CA VAL A 262 16.34 -0.75 -6.50
C VAL A 262 15.85 0.63 -6.91
N PHE A 263 15.76 1.53 -5.92
CA PHE A 263 15.47 2.94 -6.12
C PHE A 263 16.71 3.79 -5.84
N THR A 264 16.95 4.79 -6.67
CA THR A 264 18.10 5.69 -6.58
C THR A 264 17.65 7.02 -6.01
N ALA A 265 18.04 7.29 -4.77
CA ALA A 265 17.84 8.59 -4.14
C ALA A 265 18.71 9.64 -4.83
N LEU A 266 18.12 10.78 -5.16
CA LEU A 266 18.84 11.92 -5.69
C LEU A 266 19.49 12.72 -4.55
N GLY A 267 20.57 13.45 -4.84
CA GLY A 267 21.37 14.16 -3.82
C GLY A 267 20.63 15.26 -3.07
N ILE A 268 21.01 15.46 -1.80
CA ILE A 268 20.75 16.66 -1.01
C ILE A 268 22.02 17.49 -0.98
N GLY A 269 21.99 18.66 -1.62
CA GLY A 269 22.59 19.88 -1.09
C GLY A 269 21.46 20.77 -0.56
N ASP A 270 21.76 21.80 0.22
CA ASP A 270 20.76 22.71 0.83
C ASP A 270 19.90 23.55 -0.17
N GLU A 271 19.89 23.18 -1.45
CA GLU A 271 18.95 23.67 -2.44
C GLU A 271 18.40 22.44 -3.19
N LEU A 272 17.07 22.34 -3.24
CA LEU A 272 16.33 21.40 -4.08
C LEU A 272 16.65 21.70 -5.54
N VAL A 273 17.78 21.18 -6.02
CA VAL A 273 18.23 21.30 -7.39
C VAL A 273 18.06 19.94 -8.05
N PRO A 274 17.08 19.79 -8.95
CA PRO A 274 16.88 18.60 -9.79
C PRO A 274 18.19 18.05 -10.37
N TYR A 275 18.27 16.75 -10.64
CA TYR A 275 19.49 16.20 -11.28
C TYR A 275 19.58 16.52 -12.77
N ASP A 276 18.42 16.68 -13.43
CA ASP A 276 18.30 17.04 -14.85
C ASP A 276 17.12 18.00 -15.06
N PHE A 277 17.04 18.58 -16.25
CA PHE A 277 15.88 19.37 -16.69
C PHE A 277 14.66 18.46 -16.81
N TYR A 278 13.56 18.86 -16.19
CA TYR A 278 12.27 18.20 -16.42
C TYR A 278 11.14 19.21 -16.58
N LEU A 279 10.11 18.80 -17.32
CA LEU A 279 8.81 19.45 -17.38
C LEU A 279 7.77 18.37 -17.14
N ARG A 280 7.03 18.46 -16.02
CA ARG A 280 5.95 17.54 -15.69
C ARG A 280 4.73 17.82 -16.56
N GLN A 281 3.89 16.81 -16.72
CA GLN A 281 2.61 16.98 -17.42
C GLN A 281 1.77 18.04 -16.69
N ASN A 282 1.10 18.90 -17.46
CA ASN A 282 0.23 19.90 -16.87
C ASN A 282 -0.98 19.22 -16.19
N TYR A 283 -1.33 19.65 -14.97
CA TYR A 283 -2.47 19.09 -14.25
C TYR A 283 -3.38 20.18 -13.66
N PRO A 284 -4.72 20.06 -13.77
CA PRO A 284 -5.45 19.02 -14.52
C PRO A 284 -5.24 19.12 -16.04
N ASN A 285 -5.37 18.00 -16.76
CA ASN A 285 -5.46 17.97 -18.23
C ASN A 285 -6.43 16.84 -18.64
N PRO A 286 -7.64 17.13 -19.16
CA PRO A 286 -8.18 18.45 -19.52
C PRO A 286 -8.40 19.37 -18.30
N PHE A 287 -8.15 20.68 -18.45
CA PHE A 287 -8.37 21.68 -17.40
C PHE A 287 -9.60 22.56 -17.63
N ASN A 288 -10.14 23.12 -16.55
CA ASN A 288 -11.20 24.13 -16.62
C ASN A 288 -11.20 25.03 -15.36
N PRO A 289 -10.83 26.31 -15.41
CA PRO A 289 -10.11 27.04 -16.46
C PRO A 289 -8.58 27.13 -16.23
N ILE A 290 -8.04 26.43 -15.22
CA ILE A 290 -6.66 26.56 -14.75
C ILE A 290 -5.95 25.21 -14.73
N THR A 291 -4.67 25.18 -15.10
CA THR A 291 -3.76 24.04 -14.94
C THR A 291 -2.44 24.52 -14.34
N THR A 292 -1.77 23.63 -13.61
CA THR A 292 -0.42 23.81 -13.09
C THR A 292 0.59 23.11 -14.00
N MET A 293 1.75 23.71 -14.23
CA MET A 293 2.89 23.13 -14.93
C MET A 293 4.10 23.26 -14.02
N GLU A 294 4.70 22.12 -13.64
CA GLU A 294 5.88 22.07 -12.78
C GLU A 294 7.10 21.70 -13.63
N TYR A 295 8.20 22.41 -13.43
CA TYR A 295 9.46 22.16 -14.10
C TYR A 295 10.61 22.26 -13.10
N GLY A 296 11.70 21.56 -13.40
CA GLY A 296 12.89 21.53 -12.58
C GLY A 296 14.14 21.86 -13.38
N LEU A 297 15.11 22.50 -12.73
CA LEU A 297 16.39 22.90 -13.32
C LEU A 297 17.55 22.34 -12.49
N PRO A 298 18.58 21.74 -13.11
CA PRO A 298 19.71 21.18 -12.39
C PRO A 298 20.76 22.21 -11.94
N ARG A 299 20.53 23.48 -12.24
CA ARG A 299 21.28 24.65 -11.79
C ARG A 299 20.52 25.90 -12.25
N ASP A 300 20.84 27.05 -11.67
CA ASP A 300 20.28 28.33 -12.09
C ASP A 300 20.59 28.60 -13.58
N GLU A 301 19.54 28.62 -14.39
CA GLU A 301 19.59 28.94 -15.82
C GLU A 301 18.41 29.82 -16.24
N ARG A 302 18.55 30.49 -17.39
CA ARG A 302 17.42 31.18 -18.02
C ARG A 302 16.50 30.15 -18.68
N VAL A 303 15.23 30.17 -18.29
CA VAL A 303 14.21 29.26 -18.81
C VAL A 303 13.15 30.05 -19.55
N GLU A 304 12.82 29.61 -20.77
CA GLU A 304 11.65 30.10 -21.50
C GLU A 304 10.59 28.99 -21.58
N LEU A 305 9.48 29.16 -20.86
CA LEU A 305 8.34 28.24 -20.96
C LEU A 305 7.29 28.83 -21.91
N ILE A 306 7.11 28.21 -23.08
CA ILE A 306 6.24 28.71 -24.16
C ILE A 306 5.08 27.75 -24.40
N ILE A 307 3.85 28.25 -24.37
CA ILE A 307 2.67 27.52 -24.83
C ILE A 307 2.48 27.73 -26.33
N TYR A 308 2.36 26.62 -27.06
CA TYR A 308 1.99 26.59 -28.48
C TYR A 308 0.58 26.01 -28.68
N SER A 309 -0.11 26.49 -29.71
CA SER A 309 -1.34 25.85 -30.20
C SER A 309 -1.01 24.60 -31.01
N ILE A 310 -2.03 23.78 -31.30
CA ILE A 310 -1.88 22.59 -32.17
C ILE A 310 -1.39 22.92 -33.59
N LEU A 311 -1.51 24.19 -34.02
CA LEU A 311 -1.02 24.68 -35.30
C LEU A 311 0.43 25.21 -35.21
N GLY A 312 1.10 25.05 -34.07
CA GLY A 312 2.46 25.55 -33.83
C GLY A 312 2.55 27.06 -33.59
N GLN A 313 1.42 27.77 -33.46
CA GLN A 313 1.42 29.21 -33.16
C GLN A 313 1.69 29.44 -31.68
N LYS A 314 2.63 30.34 -31.35
CA LYS A 314 2.94 30.78 -29.98
C LYS A 314 1.71 31.48 -29.37
N VAL A 315 1.15 30.88 -28.31
CA VAL A 315 -0.01 31.42 -27.58
C VAL A 315 0.45 32.38 -26.48
N ARG A 316 1.43 31.95 -25.66
CA ARG A 316 1.93 32.75 -24.52
C ARG A 316 3.30 32.24 -24.03
N THR A 317 4.13 33.15 -23.53
CA THR A 317 5.29 32.81 -22.67
C THR A 317 4.88 32.96 -21.21
N LEU A 318 5.15 31.94 -20.40
CA LEU A 318 4.80 31.90 -18.98
C LEU A 318 5.95 32.36 -18.07
N VAL A 319 7.19 32.07 -18.46
CA VAL A 319 8.42 32.37 -17.72
C VAL A 319 9.47 32.89 -18.70
N ASN A 320 10.22 33.92 -18.31
CA ASN A 320 11.26 34.60 -19.08
C ASN A 320 12.39 35.09 -18.16
#